data_AF-A0A1S6XX79-F1
#
_entry.id   AF-A0A1S6XX79-F1
#
_cell.length_a   1.000
_cell.length_b   1.000
_cell.length_c   1.000
_cell.angle_alpha   90.00
_cell.angle_beta   90.00
_cell.angle_gamma   90.00
#
_symmetry.space_group_name_H-M   'P 1'
#
loop_
_entity.id
_entity.type
_entity.pdbx_description
1 polymer ?
#
loop_
_entity_poly.entity_id
_entity_poly.type
_entity_poly.pdbx_seq_one_letter_code
_entity_poly.pdbx_strand_id
1 'polypeptide(L)'
;DGRAERLSEMLIITVVRPTFDDLVKVVEKLLEQFNEYKTHLQENVEKNRAMLDRNKQTILLIKKDVLANQQSLQNIKEDWNSNQTNIISIKEELQSHRQNMSTLKENFETVFSNFSTALIDIKNQIVKERSGFKQVLSCRDVRSIADRLVVFLTSGLKVMCDTKTDGGGWIIFQRRI
;
A
#
# COMPACT_ATOMS: atom_id res chain seq x y z
N ASP A 1 8.32 75.32 100.53
CA ASP A 1 9.58 74.87 99.89
C ASP A 1 9.43 73.47 99.33
N GLY A 2 9.88 73.23 98.10
CA GLY A 2 9.81 71.91 97.48
C GLY A 2 9.53 71.88 95.97
N ARG A 3 9.51 73.03 95.27
CA ARG A 3 9.22 73.09 93.82
C ARG A 3 10.41 73.52 92.95
N ALA A 4 11.63 73.55 93.49
CA ALA A 4 12.82 74.05 92.80
C ALA A 4 13.87 72.96 92.44
N GLU A 5 13.52 71.68 92.49
CA GLU A 5 14.41 70.57 92.08
C GLU A 5 13.74 69.70 91.01
N ARG A 6 13.32 70.29 89.89
CA ARG A 6 13.27 69.53 88.63
C ARG A 6 14.48 69.99 87.84
N LEU A 7 15.54 69.22 87.99
CA LEU A 7 16.80 69.31 87.27
C LEU A 7 16.52 69.67 85.80
N SER A 8 16.87 70.89 85.43
CA SER A 8 17.17 71.22 84.04
C SER A 8 18.43 70.45 83.66
N GLU A 9 18.29 69.17 83.30
CA GLU A 9 19.36 68.41 82.68
C GLU A 9 19.66 69.08 81.34
N MET A 10 20.69 69.92 81.33
CA MET A 10 21.19 70.57 80.14
C MET A 10 21.79 69.49 79.24
N LEU A 11 21.12 69.20 78.13
CA LEU A 11 21.57 68.20 77.16
C LEU A 11 22.73 68.80 76.36
N ILE A 12 23.97 68.49 76.77
CA ILE A 12 25.18 68.92 76.07
C ILE A 12 25.41 67.99 74.89
N ILE A 13 25.05 68.45 73.69
CA ILE A 13 25.42 67.76 72.45
C ILE A 13 26.83 68.19 72.07
N THR A 14 27.80 67.31 72.24
CA THR A 14 29.19 67.54 71.79
C THR A 14 29.34 67.00 70.37
N VAL A 15 29.56 67.89 69.40
CA VAL A 15 29.87 67.49 68.03
C VAL A 15 31.36 67.15 67.96
N VAL A 16 31.68 65.85 67.97
CA VAL A 16 33.04 65.35 67.83
C VAL A 16 33.43 65.39 66.35
N ARG A 17 34.61 65.95 66.04
CA ARG A 17 35.14 65.95 64.67
C ARG A 17 35.78 64.60 64.36
N PRO A 18 35.65 64.08 63.14
CA PRO A 18 36.37 62.88 62.73
C PRO A 18 37.88 63.03 62.96
N THR A 19 38.49 61.98 63.48
CA THR A 19 39.93 61.86 63.64
C THR A 19 40.55 61.22 62.40
N PHE A 20 41.88 61.24 62.31
CA PHE A 20 42.59 60.50 61.26
C PHE A 20 42.31 58.99 61.33
N ASP A 21 42.15 58.42 62.52
CA ASP A 21 41.84 57.00 62.73
C ASP A 21 40.46 56.61 62.15
N ASP A 22 39.48 57.51 62.28
CA ASP A 22 38.16 57.31 61.68
C ASP A 22 38.24 57.24 60.14
N LEU A 23 39.12 58.04 59.53
CA LEU A 23 39.39 58.00 58.09
C LEU A 23 40.09 56.69 57.70
N VAL A 24 41.08 56.23 58.47
CA VAL A 24 41.79 54.97 58.21
C VAL A 24 40.82 53.79 58.22
N LYS A 25 39.93 53.69 59.22
CA LYS A 25 38.89 52.64 59.29
C LYS A 25 37.94 52.65 58.08
N VAL A 26 37.58 53.83 57.58
CA VAL A 26 36.75 53.95 56.37
C VAL A 26 37.52 53.43 55.15
N VAL A 27 38.79 53.79 55.00
CA VAL A 27 39.64 53.31 53.90
C VAL A 27 39.83 51.79 53.95
N GLU A 28 40.04 51.22 55.12
CA GLU A 28 40.15 49.76 55.31
C GLU A 28 38.88 49.03 54.88
N LYS A 29 37.70 49.52 55.30
CA LYS A 29 36.40 48.96 54.87
C LYS A 29 36.19 49.06 53.36
N LEU A 30 36.56 50.19 52.76
CA LEU A 30 36.46 50.36 51.30
C LEU A 30 37.40 49.39 50.57
N LEU A 31 38.59 49.13 51.11
CA LEU A 31 39.52 48.16 50.54
C LEU A 31 38.98 46.73 50.62
N GLU A 32 38.36 46.36 51.73
CA GLU A 32 37.71 45.04 51.89
C GLU A 32 36.56 44.87 50.89
N GLN A 33 35.66 45.84 50.79
CA GLN A 33 34.56 45.84 49.81
C GLN A 33 35.09 45.75 48.37
N PHE A 34 36.16 46.48 48.06
CA PHE A 34 36.77 46.43 46.73
C PHE A 34 37.31 45.03 46.41
N ASN A 35 37.96 44.38 47.39
CA ASN A 35 38.51 43.03 47.21
C ASN A 35 37.41 41.97 47.07
N GLU A 36 36.31 42.08 47.82
CA GLU A 36 35.13 41.22 47.64
C GLU A 36 34.53 41.38 46.25
N TYR A 37 34.30 42.63 45.81
CA TYR A 37 33.75 42.91 44.49
C TYR A 37 34.65 42.37 43.37
N LYS A 38 35.97 42.57 43.49
CA LYS A 38 36.96 42.02 42.55
C LYS A 38 36.89 40.49 42.48
N THR A 39 36.79 39.80 43.62
CA THR A 39 36.69 38.34 43.68
C THR A 39 35.42 37.86 42.99
N HIS A 40 34.27 38.46 43.29
CA HIS A 40 33.01 38.12 42.63
C HIS A 40 33.03 38.35 41.12
N LEU A 41 33.65 39.46 40.68
CA LEU A 41 33.84 39.70 39.24
C LEU A 41 34.70 38.62 38.59
N GLN A 42 35.81 38.23 39.22
CA GLN A 42 36.68 37.18 38.71
C GLN A 42 35.95 35.83 38.59
N GLU A 43 35.19 35.44 39.60
CA GLU A 43 34.38 34.22 39.56
C GLU A 43 33.34 34.23 38.45
N ASN A 44 32.64 35.37 38.25
CA ASN A 44 31.64 35.49 37.21
C ASN A 44 32.26 35.40 35.81
N VAL A 45 33.44 36.01 35.61
CA VAL A 45 34.19 35.91 34.36
C VAL A 45 34.57 34.45 34.06
N GLU A 46 35.09 33.72 35.05
CA GLU A 46 35.46 32.32 34.85
C GLU A 46 34.24 31.41 34.62
N LYS A 47 33.13 31.62 35.33
CA LYS A 47 31.86 30.92 35.07
C LYS A 47 31.37 31.16 33.64
N ASN A 48 31.40 32.41 33.18
CA ASN A 48 30.98 32.77 31.82
C ASN A 48 31.90 32.17 30.76
N ARG A 49 33.22 32.16 30.99
CA ARG A 49 34.19 31.49 30.10
C ARG A 49 33.87 29.99 29.99
N ALA A 50 33.68 29.31 31.11
CA ALA A 50 33.35 27.88 31.12
C ALA A 50 31.99 27.57 30.45
N MET A 51 31.01 28.46 30.57
CA MET A 51 29.74 28.36 29.83
C MET A 51 29.94 28.56 28.34
N LEU A 52 30.75 29.54 27.94
CA LEU A 52 31.05 29.81 26.53
C LEU A 52 31.75 28.63 25.86
N ASP A 53 32.71 28.01 26.53
CA ASP A 53 33.40 26.83 26.02
C ASP A 53 32.46 25.64 25.86
N ARG A 54 31.58 25.39 26.84
CA ARG A 54 30.54 24.36 26.74
C ARG A 54 29.61 24.61 25.57
N ASN A 55 29.13 25.84 25.40
CA ASN A 55 28.25 26.20 24.28
C ASN A 55 28.96 26.00 22.93
N LYS A 56 30.25 26.34 22.83
CA LYS A 56 31.04 26.09 21.62
C LYS A 56 31.13 24.60 21.28
N GLN A 57 31.38 23.75 22.28
CA GLN A 57 31.40 22.29 22.06
C GLN A 57 30.03 21.74 21.66
N THR A 58 28.96 22.18 22.32
CA THR A 58 27.60 21.79 21.95
C THR A 58 27.27 22.19 20.51
N ILE A 59 27.63 23.41 20.09
CA ILE A 59 27.44 23.87 18.71
C ILE A 59 28.21 23.00 17.71
N LEU A 60 29.43 22.57 18.05
CA LEU A 60 30.22 21.69 17.18
C LEU A 60 29.57 20.31 17.02
N LEU A 61 29.02 19.74 18.10
CA LEU A 61 28.28 18.47 18.04
C LEU A 61 27.01 18.60 17.22
N ILE A 62 26.20 19.64 17.47
CA ILE A 62 24.98 19.93 16.68
C ILE A 62 25.32 20.06 15.20
N LYS A 63 26.42 20.76 14.87
CA LYS A 63 26.86 20.90 13.48
C LYS A 63 27.19 19.54 12.84
N LYS A 64 27.85 18.65 13.58
CA LYS A 64 28.16 17.30 13.10
C LYS A 64 26.89 16.49 12.84
N ASP A 65 25.93 16.53 13.76
CA ASP A 65 24.66 15.81 13.63
C ASP A 65 23.82 16.35 12.47
N VAL A 66 23.79 17.68 12.28
CA VAL A 66 23.13 18.32 11.14
C VAL A 66 23.73 17.86 9.81
N LEU A 67 25.06 17.75 9.71
CA LEU A 67 25.73 17.26 8.51
C LEU A 67 25.44 15.78 8.24
N ALA A 68 25.42 14.94 9.27
CA ALA A 68 25.05 13.53 9.14
C ALA A 68 23.60 13.38 8.66
N ASN A 69 22.67 14.16 9.24
CA ASN A 69 21.28 14.17 8.82
C ASN A 69 21.11 14.67 7.38
N GLN A 70 21.91 15.66 6.95
CA GLN A 70 21.91 16.12 5.57
C GLN A 70 22.29 14.99 4.61
N GLN A 71 23.30 14.17 4.94
CA GLN A 71 23.68 13.03 4.10
C GLN A 71 22.58 11.97 4.06
N SER A 72 21.99 11.61 5.20
CA SER A 72 20.88 10.65 5.26
C SER A 72 19.69 11.10 4.40
N LEU A 73 19.37 12.40 4.40
CA LEU A 73 18.33 12.96 3.55
C LEU A 73 18.64 12.88 2.05
N GLN A 74 19.92 12.99 1.65
CA GLN A 74 20.31 12.77 0.25
C GLN A 74 20.09 11.32 -0.17
N ASN A 75 20.51 10.36 0.66
CA ASN A 75 20.31 8.94 0.36
C ASN A 75 18.81 8.60 0.23
N ILE A 76 17.98 9.10 1.16
CA ILE A 76 16.51 8.92 1.09
C ILE A 76 15.93 9.51 -0.19
N LYS A 77 16.44 10.66 -0.64
CA LYS A 77 16.01 11.30 -1.89
C LYS A 77 16.37 10.45 -3.11
N GLU A 78 17.54 9.83 -3.12
CA GLU A 78 17.97 8.91 -4.20
C GLU A 78 17.10 7.65 -4.25
N ASP A 79 16.87 7.01 -3.09
CA ASP A 79 16.00 5.84 -2.97
C ASP A 79 14.56 6.15 -3.42
N TRP A 80 14.05 7.33 -3.06
CA TRP A 80 12.74 7.81 -3.49
C TRP A 80 12.66 7.92 -5.02
N ASN A 81 13.68 8.52 -5.66
CA ASN A 81 13.71 8.66 -7.11
C ASN A 81 13.77 7.30 -7.80
N SER A 82 14.56 6.35 -7.29
CA SER A 82 14.61 4.97 -7.81
C SER A 82 13.24 4.30 -7.73
N ASN A 83 12.57 4.43 -6.57
CA ASN A 83 11.23 3.88 -6.37
C ASN A 83 10.19 4.53 -7.29
N GLN A 84 10.28 5.83 -7.57
CA GLN A 84 9.42 6.49 -8.55
C GLN A 84 9.60 5.88 -9.95
N THR A 85 10.84 5.65 -10.40
CA THR A 85 11.11 4.99 -11.68
C THR A 85 10.55 3.57 -11.73
N ASN A 86 10.71 2.79 -10.66
CA ASN A 86 10.16 1.43 -10.58
C ASN A 86 8.63 1.43 -10.67
N ILE A 87 7.95 2.36 -9.98
CA ILE A 87 6.49 2.49 -10.05
C ILE A 87 6.02 2.84 -11.47
N ILE A 88 6.75 3.70 -12.19
CA ILE A 88 6.44 4.02 -13.58
C ILE A 88 6.56 2.78 -14.46
N SER A 89 7.64 2.00 -14.33
CA SER A 89 7.84 0.77 -15.09
C SER A 89 6.73 -0.27 -14.82
N ILE A 90 6.39 -0.52 -13.55
CA ILE A 90 5.29 -1.43 -13.18
C ILE A 90 3.95 -0.97 -13.80
N LYS A 91 3.70 0.34 -13.83
CA LYS A 91 2.49 0.90 -14.43
C LYS A 91 2.43 0.61 -15.94
N GLU A 92 3.55 0.76 -16.65
CA GLU A 92 3.64 0.43 -18.08
C GLU A 92 3.45 -1.06 -18.34
N GLU A 93 4.07 -1.92 -17.54
CA GLU A 93 3.88 -3.37 -17.62
C GLU A 93 2.42 -3.77 -17.40
N LEU A 94 1.75 -3.21 -16.38
CA LEU A 94 0.33 -3.48 -16.12
C LEU A 94 -0.57 -3.01 -17.26
N GLN A 95 -0.23 -1.90 -17.92
CA GLN A 95 -0.94 -1.45 -19.10
C GLN A 95 -0.78 -2.42 -20.28
N SER A 96 0.43 -2.92 -20.51
CA SER A 96 0.70 -3.96 -21.52
C SER A 96 -0.09 -5.24 -21.24
N HIS A 97 -0.06 -5.74 -20.00
CA HIS A 97 -0.83 -6.92 -19.59
C HIS A 97 -2.34 -6.73 -19.79
N ARG A 98 -2.86 -5.52 -19.49
CA ARG A 98 -4.27 -5.20 -19.74
C ARG A 98 -4.63 -5.32 -21.21
N GLN A 99 -3.78 -4.81 -22.12
CA GLN A 99 -4.04 -4.90 -23.56
C GLN A 99 -4.02 -6.36 -24.03
N ASN A 100 -3.03 -7.14 -23.60
CA ASN A 100 -2.96 -8.56 -23.92
C ASN A 100 -4.21 -9.33 -23.45
N MET A 101 -4.73 -9.01 -22.27
CA MET A 101 -5.98 -9.60 -21.76
C MET A 101 -7.21 -9.19 -22.57
N SER A 102 -7.29 -7.95 -23.06
CA SER A 102 -8.35 -7.53 -23.99
C SER A 102 -8.30 -8.31 -25.29
N THR A 103 -7.11 -8.44 -25.89
CA THR A 103 -6.92 -9.23 -27.12
C THR A 103 -7.27 -10.70 -26.91
N LEU A 104 -6.89 -11.29 -25.76
CA LEU A 104 -7.26 -12.66 -25.42
C LEU A 104 -8.78 -12.83 -25.33
N LYS A 105 -9.48 -11.88 -24.70
CA LYS A 105 -10.95 -11.88 -24.62
C LYS A 105 -11.59 -11.85 -26.01
N GLU A 106 -11.14 -10.95 -26.88
CA GLU A 106 -11.64 -10.84 -28.27
C GLU A 106 -11.40 -12.14 -29.08
N ASN A 107 -10.23 -12.75 -28.91
CA ASN A 107 -9.91 -14.02 -29.55
C ASN A 107 -10.85 -15.14 -29.07
N PHE A 108 -11.13 -15.21 -27.77
CA PHE A 108 -12.09 -16.19 -27.24
C PHE A 108 -13.52 -15.95 -27.75
N GLU A 109 -13.98 -14.71 -27.81
CA GLU A 109 -15.30 -14.37 -28.37
C GLU A 109 -15.40 -14.79 -29.84
N THR A 110 -14.34 -14.58 -30.62
CA THR A 110 -14.26 -14.99 -32.04
C THR A 110 -14.31 -16.51 -32.18
N VAL A 111 -13.48 -17.24 -31.42
CA VAL A 111 -13.46 -18.70 -31.44
C VAL A 111 -14.81 -19.28 -31.03
N PHE A 112 -15.44 -18.71 -30.00
CA PHE A 112 -16.76 -19.11 -29.55
C PHE A 112 -17.83 -18.92 -30.63
N SER A 113 -17.83 -17.76 -31.30
CA SER A 113 -18.74 -17.48 -32.42
C SER A 113 -18.56 -18.46 -33.58
N ASN A 114 -17.31 -18.76 -33.93
CA ASN A 114 -16.99 -19.74 -34.98
C ASN A 114 -17.49 -21.15 -34.63
N PHE A 115 -17.28 -21.60 -33.38
CA PHE A 115 -17.80 -22.89 -32.92
C PHE A 115 -19.33 -22.94 -32.92
N SER A 116 -19.98 -21.88 -32.45
CA SER A 116 -21.44 -21.78 -32.46
C SER A 116 -21.99 -21.90 -33.89
N THR A 117 -21.38 -21.19 -34.83
CA THR A 117 -21.73 -21.25 -36.26
C THR A 117 -21.53 -22.66 -36.82
N ALA A 118 -20.40 -23.30 -36.55
CA ALA A 118 -20.11 -24.66 -37.00
C ALA A 118 -21.12 -25.69 -36.44
N LEU A 119 -21.55 -25.55 -35.18
CA LEU A 119 -22.57 -26.42 -34.59
C LEU A 119 -23.95 -26.23 -35.25
N ILE A 120 -24.32 -24.99 -35.58
CA ILE A 120 -25.55 -24.70 -36.33
C ILE A 120 -25.50 -25.35 -37.72
N ASP A 121 -24.36 -25.24 -38.41
CA ASP A 121 -24.18 -25.85 -39.72
C ASP A 121 -24.28 -27.39 -39.67
N ILE A 122 -23.62 -28.03 -38.71
CA ILE A 122 -23.73 -29.48 -38.50
C ILE A 122 -25.18 -29.88 -38.22
N LYS A 123 -25.88 -29.15 -37.35
CA LYS A 123 -27.29 -29.39 -37.06
C LYS A 123 -28.13 -29.32 -38.35
N ASN A 124 -27.93 -28.29 -39.17
CA ASN A 124 -28.66 -28.11 -40.42
C ASN A 124 -28.39 -29.24 -41.43
N GLN A 125 -27.14 -29.72 -41.52
CA GLN A 125 -26.79 -30.87 -42.37
C GLN A 125 -27.51 -32.15 -41.94
N ILE A 126 -27.54 -32.45 -40.63
CA ILE A 126 -28.25 -33.63 -40.09
C ILE A 126 -29.76 -33.58 -40.40
N VAL A 127 -30.38 -32.40 -40.29
CA VAL A 127 -31.80 -32.23 -40.65
C VAL A 127 -32.03 -32.49 -42.13
N LYS A 128 -31.13 -31.99 -43.00
CA LYS A 128 -31.20 -32.20 -44.45
C LYS A 128 -31.02 -33.67 -44.84
N GLU A 129 -30.09 -34.38 -44.22
CA GLU A 129 -29.89 -35.82 -44.48
C GLU A 129 -31.12 -36.63 -44.04
N ARG A 130 -31.69 -36.35 -42.86
CA ARG A 130 -32.94 -37.00 -42.39
C ARG A 130 -34.15 -36.76 -43.30
N SER A 131 -34.22 -35.62 -43.98
CA SER A 131 -35.28 -35.32 -44.94
C SER A 131 -35.04 -35.95 -46.32
N GLY A 132 -33.82 -36.40 -46.61
CA GLY A 132 -33.45 -37.15 -47.82
C GLY A 132 -33.55 -38.68 -47.68
N PHE A 133 -33.50 -39.24 -46.46
CA PHE A 133 -33.85 -40.64 -46.23
C PHE A 133 -35.34 -40.82 -46.51
N LYS A 134 -35.68 -41.58 -47.57
CA LYS A 134 -37.05 -42.06 -47.78
C LYS A 134 -37.49 -42.72 -46.49
N GLN A 135 -38.38 -42.05 -45.78
CA GLN A 135 -38.97 -42.53 -44.54
C GLN A 135 -39.57 -43.91 -44.81
N VAL A 136 -38.98 -44.94 -44.18
CA VAL A 136 -39.51 -46.30 -44.25
C VAL A 136 -40.73 -46.32 -43.34
N LEU A 137 -41.91 -46.15 -43.93
CA LEU A 137 -43.18 -46.20 -43.20
C LEU A 137 -43.46 -47.64 -42.76
N SER A 138 -43.08 -48.62 -43.58
CA SER A 138 -43.28 -50.03 -43.32
C SER A 138 -42.20 -50.90 -43.98
N CYS A 139 -42.12 -52.17 -43.59
CA CYS A 139 -41.22 -53.12 -44.27
C CYS A 139 -41.50 -53.25 -45.78
N ARG A 140 -42.71 -52.91 -46.26
CA ARG A 140 -43.03 -52.91 -47.71
C ARG A 140 -42.22 -51.90 -48.51
N ASP A 141 -41.76 -50.84 -47.86
CA ASP A 141 -40.95 -49.79 -48.48
C ASP A 141 -39.47 -50.18 -48.55
N VAL A 142 -39.09 -51.31 -47.92
CA VAL A 142 -37.71 -51.79 -47.83
C VAL A 142 -37.39 -52.67 -49.03
N ARG A 143 -36.48 -52.20 -49.89
CA ARG A 143 -35.87 -52.99 -50.96
C ARG A 143 -34.41 -53.26 -50.59
N SER A 144 -34.03 -54.52 -50.44
CA SER A 144 -32.69 -54.93 -50.08
C SER A 144 -32.31 -56.23 -50.78
N ILE A 145 -31.02 -56.41 -51.04
CA ILE A 145 -30.44 -57.67 -51.53
C ILE A 145 -30.31 -58.73 -50.43
N ALA A 146 -30.32 -58.30 -49.16
CA ALA A 146 -30.27 -59.22 -48.03
C ALA A 146 -31.66 -59.77 -47.75
N ASP A 147 -31.77 -61.08 -47.49
CA ASP A 147 -33.03 -61.77 -47.17
C ASP A 147 -33.78 -61.13 -45.98
N ARG A 148 -33.01 -60.58 -45.01
CA ARG A 148 -33.54 -59.91 -43.82
C ARG A 148 -32.67 -58.71 -43.47
N LEU A 149 -33.29 -57.58 -43.10
CA LEU A 149 -32.60 -56.35 -42.70
C LEU A 149 -33.31 -55.71 -41.51
N VAL A 150 -32.55 -55.15 -40.57
CA VAL A 150 -33.11 -54.34 -39.47
C VAL A 150 -33.21 -52.88 -39.90
N VAL A 151 -34.39 -52.28 -39.75
CA VAL A 151 -34.67 -50.89 -40.09
C VAL A 151 -35.35 -50.17 -38.92
N PHE A 152 -35.34 -48.84 -38.95
CA PHE A 152 -36.16 -48.01 -38.07
C PHE A 152 -37.34 -47.46 -38.87
N LEU A 153 -38.57 -47.75 -38.42
CA LEU A 153 -39.77 -47.17 -39.01
C LEU A 153 -39.94 -45.71 -38.57
N THR A 154 -40.74 -44.94 -39.30
CA THR A 154 -41.10 -43.57 -38.91
C THR A 154 -41.78 -43.46 -37.55
N SER A 155 -42.41 -44.55 -37.09
CA SER A 155 -42.97 -44.67 -35.74
C SER A 155 -41.90 -44.73 -34.64
N GLY A 156 -40.61 -44.82 -34.99
CA GLY A 156 -39.50 -45.00 -34.06
C GLY A 156 -39.23 -46.47 -33.69
N LEU A 157 -40.05 -47.41 -34.17
CA LEU A 157 -39.86 -48.84 -33.92
C LEU A 157 -38.67 -49.39 -34.72
N LYS A 158 -37.75 -50.06 -34.02
CA LYS A 158 -36.69 -50.87 -34.63
C LYS A 158 -37.23 -52.26 -34.95
N VAL A 159 -37.35 -52.61 -36.22
CA VAL A 159 -37.95 -53.87 -36.69
C VAL A 159 -37.01 -54.64 -37.62
N MET A 160 -37.16 -55.96 -37.70
CA MET A 160 -36.49 -56.79 -38.70
C MET A 160 -37.46 -57.08 -39.84
N CYS A 161 -37.13 -56.63 -41.05
CA CYS A 161 -37.92 -56.86 -42.25
C CYS A 161 -37.42 -58.09 -43.00
N ASP A 162 -38.33 -58.97 -43.43
CA ASP A 162 -38.10 -59.97 -44.47
C ASP A 162 -38.41 -59.35 -45.83
N THR A 163 -37.45 -59.39 -46.75
CA THR A 163 -37.53 -58.76 -48.08
C THR A 163 -37.70 -59.79 -49.21
N LYS A 164 -37.73 -61.08 -48.89
CA LYS A 164 -37.67 -62.18 -49.87
C LYS A 164 -38.91 -63.06 -49.85
N THR A 165 -39.40 -63.38 -48.66
CA THR A 165 -40.56 -64.27 -48.50
C THR A 165 -41.81 -63.58 -49.06
N ASP A 166 -42.49 -64.24 -50.00
CA ASP A 166 -43.75 -63.78 -50.61
C ASP A 166 -43.70 -62.33 -51.15
N GLY A 167 -42.62 -62.00 -51.86
CA GLY A 167 -42.41 -60.65 -52.40
C GLY A 167 -41.91 -59.61 -51.38
N GLY A 168 -41.64 -60.05 -50.15
CA GLY A 168 -41.08 -59.22 -49.07
C GLY A 168 -42.11 -58.31 -48.39
N GLY A 169 -41.62 -57.47 -47.49
CA GLY A 169 -42.45 -56.47 -46.81
C GLY A 169 -42.96 -56.86 -45.43
N TRP A 170 -42.44 -57.94 -44.85
CA TRP A 170 -42.92 -58.51 -43.59
C TRP A 170 -42.10 -58.09 -42.38
N ILE A 171 -42.77 -57.77 -41.27
CA ILE A 171 -42.11 -57.59 -39.96
C ILE A 171 -41.97 -58.94 -39.28
N ILE A 172 -40.76 -59.31 -38.89
CA ILE A 172 -40.49 -60.49 -38.07
C ILE A 172 -40.61 -60.11 -36.60
N PHE A 173 -41.59 -60.64 -35.90
CA PHE A 173 -41.82 -60.40 -34.46
C PHE A 173 -41.55 -61.62 -33.58
N GLN A 174 -41.37 -62.81 -34.17
CA GLN A 174 -41.01 -64.04 -33.44
C GLN A 174 -40.22 -64.99 -34.36
N ARG A 175 -39.14 -65.57 -33.84
CA ARG A 175 -38.41 -66.67 -34.48
C ARG A 175 -38.32 -67.83 -33.49
N ARG A 176 -38.75 -69.02 -33.90
CA ARG A 176 -38.46 -70.26 -33.18
C ARG A 176 -37.16 -70.81 -33.74
N ILE A 177 -36.24 -71.17 -32.86
CA ILE A 177 -34.96 -71.81 -33.17
C ILE A 177 -35.11 -73.28 -32.82
#